data_AF-A0A2S8ET52-F1
#
_entry.id   AF-A0A2S8ET52-F1
#
_cell.length_a   1.000
_cell.length_b   1.000
_cell.length_c   1.000
_cell.angle_alpha   90.00
_cell.angle_beta   90.00
_cell.angle_gamma   90.00
#
_symmetry.space_group_name_H-M   'P 1'
#
loop_
_entity.id
_entity.type
_entity.pdbx_description
1 polymer ?
#
loop_
_entity_poly.entity_id
_entity_poly.type
_entity_poly.pdbx_seq_one_letter_code
_entity_poly.pdbx_strand_id
1 'polypeptide(L)'
;APGPAPSGDGQGALALDEGDASPPEPVEAEDMIRALNFPDTRDDTAGFRALRTALQDPALARVIRAAQDVLTLLSEDGIYMDNLGPDRARPEVWRQFAHGARGGSIAALGGVHDRDALAIVAERLRADPVFRDAAHHFLRQFDTAFEAFEREASDQQIAAFAETRTARAFMLTGRAVGMFD
;
A
#
# COMPACT_ATOMS: atom_id res chain seq x y z
N ALA A 1 -40.60 -15.74 52.96
CA ALA A 1 -39.78 -15.59 51.75
C ALA A 1 -38.43 -16.24 51.97
N PRO A 2 -38.09 -17.28 51.19
CA PRO A 2 -36.71 -17.65 50.86
C PRO A 2 -36.42 -17.37 49.38
N GLY A 3 -35.24 -16.82 49.09
CA GLY A 3 -34.84 -16.32 47.76
C GLY A 3 -34.47 -17.40 46.74
N PRO A 4 -34.39 -17.03 45.45
CA PRO A 4 -34.15 -17.97 44.34
C PRO A 4 -32.67 -18.39 44.27
N ALA A 5 -32.42 -19.68 44.04
CA ALA A 5 -31.11 -20.22 43.71
C ALA A 5 -30.84 -20.04 42.19
N PRO A 6 -29.60 -19.66 41.79
CA PRO A 6 -29.22 -19.50 40.40
C PRO A 6 -28.82 -20.84 39.77
N SER A 7 -29.33 -21.15 38.58
CA SER A 7 -28.77 -22.20 37.73
C SER A 7 -28.26 -21.54 36.45
N GLY A 8 -26.97 -21.25 36.47
CA GLY A 8 -26.21 -20.86 35.29
C GLY A 8 -25.80 -22.12 34.54
N ASP A 9 -26.47 -22.41 33.43
CA ASP A 9 -25.96 -23.31 32.41
C ASP A 9 -24.88 -22.56 31.62
N GLY A 10 -23.65 -22.70 32.08
CA GLY A 10 -22.44 -22.30 31.37
C GLY A 10 -22.27 -23.13 30.10
N GLN A 11 -22.89 -22.68 29.02
CA GLN A 11 -22.69 -23.23 27.69
C GLN A 11 -21.35 -22.74 27.12
N GLY A 12 -20.40 -23.68 27.02
CA GLY A 12 -19.33 -23.66 26.01
C GLY A 12 -18.29 -22.58 26.19
N ALA A 13 -17.39 -22.74 27.16
CA ALA A 13 -16.05 -22.20 27.03
C ALA A 13 -15.41 -22.88 25.80
N LEU A 14 -15.54 -22.23 24.64
CA LEU A 14 -14.70 -22.49 23.48
C LEU A 14 -13.27 -22.20 23.94
N ALA A 15 -12.55 -23.28 24.26
CA ALA A 15 -11.09 -23.24 24.34
C ALA A 15 -10.61 -22.90 22.92
N LEU A 16 -10.50 -21.60 22.65
CA LEU A 16 -9.57 -21.12 21.64
C LEU A 16 -8.24 -21.68 22.08
N ASP A 17 -7.71 -22.60 21.28
CA ASP A 17 -6.30 -22.92 21.25
C ASP A 17 -5.59 -21.57 21.10
N GLU A 18 -5.21 -20.97 22.23
CA GLU A 18 -4.26 -19.86 22.32
C GLU A 18 -2.91 -20.48 21.95
N GLY A 19 -2.80 -20.93 20.70
CA GLY A 19 -1.57 -21.37 20.10
C GLY A 19 -0.67 -20.16 20.13
N ASP A 20 0.26 -20.17 21.10
CA ASP A 20 1.47 -19.39 21.26
C ASP A 20 1.76 -18.50 20.04
N ALA A 21 1.00 -17.41 19.91
CA ALA A 21 1.22 -16.45 18.86
C ALA A 21 2.29 -15.52 19.42
N SER A 22 3.54 -15.97 19.38
CA SER A 22 4.66 -15.04 19.40
C SER A 22 4.29 -13.90 18.44
N PRO A 23 4.41 -12.63 18.87
CA PRO A 23 4.11 -11.51 18.01
C PRO A 23 4.88 -11.72 16.69
N PRO A 24 4.23 -11.58 15.53
CA PRO A 24 4.91 -11.77 14.26
C PRO A 24 6.18 -10.92 14.27
N GLU A 25 7.31 -11.52 13.93
CA GLU A 25 8.56 -10.77 13.79
C GLU A 25 8.31 -9.59 12.84
N PRO A 26 8.83 -8.40 13.17
CA PRO A 26 8.65 -7.23 12.31
C PRO A 26 9.18 -7.55 10.92
N VAL A 27 8.39 -7.19 9.90
CA VAL A 27 8.75 -7.46 8.51
C VAL A 27 9.95 -6.60 8.13
N GLU A 28 11.03 -7.24 7.70
CA GLU A 28 12.22 -6.55 7.22
C GLU A 28 11.89 -5.59 6.07
N ALA A 29 12.52 -4.41 6.06
CA ALA A 29 12.29 -3.38 5.05
C ALA A 29 12.47 -3.90 3.61
N GLU A 30 13.44 -4.79 3.38
CA GLU A 30 13.68 -5.41 2.06
C GLU A 30 12.51 -6.31 1.62
N ASP A 31 11.94 -7.08 2.56
CA ASP A 31 10.77 -7.92 2.27
C ASP A 31 9.52 -7.07 2.05
N MET A 32 9.37 -5.96 2.79
CA MET A 32 8.29 -5.01 2.56
C MET A 32 8.39 -4.38 1.15
N ILE A 33 9.57 -3.88 0.77
CA ILE A 33 9.81 -3.30 -0.57
C ILE A 33 9.52 -4.35 -1.66
N ARG A 34 9.99 -5.58 -1.48
CA ARG A 34 9.74 -6.68 -2.43
C ARG A 34 8.25 -7.03 -2.51
N ALA A 35 7.54 -7.05 -1.39
CA ALA A 35 6.11 -7.30 -1.35
C ALA A 35 5.32 -6.20 -2.08
N LEU A 36 5.69 -4.92 -1.88
CA LEU A 36 5.07 -3.79 -2.56
C LEU A 36 5.45 -3.67 -4.04
N ASN A 37 6.55 -4.28 -4.47
CA ASN A 37 6.82 -4.43 -5.89
C ASN A 37 5.90 -5.46 -6.55
N PHE A 38 5.37 -6.41 -5.78
CA PHE A 38 4.71 -7.63 -6.22
C PHE A 38 5.61 -8.56 -7.06
N PRO A 39 5.41 -9.89 -7.01
CA PRO A 39 6.22 -10.84 -7.79
C PRO A 39 6.21 -10.53 -9.29
N ASP A 40 7.37 -10.58 -9.95
CA ASP A 40 7.50 -10.31 -11.39
C ASP A 40 7.00 -11.48 -12.26
N THR A 41 7.20 -12.71 -11.79
CA THR A 41 6.86 -13.93 -12.54
C THR A 41 6.31 -15.00 -11.62
N ARG A 42 5.75 -16.06 -12.21
CA ARG A 42 5.24 -17.22 -11.46
C ARG A 42 6.34 -17.98 -10.72
N ASP A 43 7.59 -17.83 -11.16
CA ASP A 43 8.76 -18.48 -10.58
C ASP A 43 9.49 -17.60 -9.55
N ASP A 44 8.99 -16.40 -9.27
CA ASP A 44 9.56 -15.49 -8.28
C ASP A 44 9.23 -15.93 -6.84
N THR A 45 9.87 -17.02 -6.43
CA THR A 45 9.73 -17.62 -5.09
C THR A 45 10.10 -16.65 -3.98
N ALA A 46 11.06 -15.74 -4.21
CA ALA A 46 11.46 -14.73 -3.23
C ALA A 46 10.36 -13.67 -3.08
N GLY A 47 9.78 -13.20 -4.19
CA GLY A 47 8.64 -12.29 -4.22
C GLY A 47 7.43 -12.87 -3.49
N PHE A 48 7.07 -14.12 -3.78
CA PHE A 48 5.95 -14.77 -3.10
C PHE A 48 6.19 -14.99 -1.60
N ARG A 49 7.43 -15.30 -1.20
CA ARG A 49 7.79 -15.39 0.22
C ARG A 49 7.60 -14.04 0.91
N ALA A 50 8.22 -12.98 0.38
CA ALA A 50 8.13 -11.64 0.93
C ALA A 50 6.68 -11.15 1.01
N LEU A 51 5.90 -11.37 -0.06
CA LEU A 51 4.47 -11.03 -0.09
C LEU A 51 3.68 -11.79 0.99
N ARG A 52 3.94 -13.09 1.17
CA ARG A 52 3.26 -13.89 2.20
C ARG A 52 3.60 -13.40 3.62
N THR A 53 4.87 -13.10 3.87
CA THR A 53 5.33 -12.55 5.16
C THR A 53 4.68 -11.19 5.41
N ALA A 54 4.72 -10.28 4.44
CA ALA A 54 4.12 -8.95 4.59
C ALA A 54 2.59 -9.00 4.77
N LEU A 55 1.90 -10.00 4.22
CA LEU A 55 0.46 -10.20 4.42
C LEU A 55 0.10 -10.70 5.83
N GLN A 56 1.05 -11.19 6.62
CA GLN A 56 0.84 -11.55 8.03
C GLN A 56 0.78 -10.31 8.92
N ASP A 57 1.44 -9.21 8.52
CA ASP A 57 1.33 -7.93 9.20
C ASP A 57 0.03 -7.22 8.78
N PRO A 58 -0.89 -6.91 9.72
CA PRO A 58 -2.19 -6.32 9.38
C PRO A 58 -2.11 -4.90 8.82
N ALA A 59 -1.06 -4.14 9.13
CA ALA A 59 -0.85 -2.80 8.58
C ALA A 59 -0.35 -2.88 7.14
N LEU A 60 0.67 -3.70 6.88
CA LEU A 60 1.19 -3.91 5.52
C LEU A 60 0.15 -4.58 4.62
N ALA A 61 -0.62 -5.52 5.14
CA ALA A 61 -1.63 -6.21 4.35
C ALA A 61 -2.75 -5.28 3.85
N ARG A 62 -3.00 -4.14 4.50
CA ARG A 62 -3.97 -3.13 4.01
C ARG A 62 -3.43 -2.39 2.78
N VAL A 63 -2.19 -1.89 2.84
CA VAL A 63 -1.59 -1.20 1.70
C VAL A 63 -1.37 -2.15 0.53
N ILE A 64 -0.96 -3.40 0.79
CA ILE A 64 -0.78 -4.41 -0.26
C ILE A 64 -2.10 -4.69 -0.98
N ARG A 65 -3.19 -4.92 -0.23
CA ARG A 65 -4.51 -5.16 -0.85
C ARG A 65 -5.01 -3.94 -1.61
N ALA A 66 -4.91 -2.75 -1.02
CA ALA A 66 -5.34 -1.53 -1.70
C ALA A 66 -4.52 -1.24 -2.97
N ALA A 67 -3.21 -1.53 -2.95
CA ALA A 67 -2.36 -1.43 -4.13
C ALA A 67 -2.76 -2.46 -5.19
N GLN A 68 -3.00 -3.72 -4.80
CA GLN A 68 -3.44 -4.76 -5.72
C GLN A 68 -4.76 -4.41 -6.40
N ASP A 69 -5.74 -3.88 -5.66
CA ASP A 69 -7.03 -3.48 -6.20
C ASP A 69 -6.88 -2.37 -7.25
N VAL A 70 -6.13 -1.31 -6.93
CA VAL A 70 -5.88 -0.21 -7.88
C VAL A 70 -5.08 -0.68 -9.10
N LEU A 71 -4.04 -1.51 -8.90
CA LEU A 71 -3.26 -2.07 -10.02
C LEU A 71 -4.12 -2.94 -10.93
N THR A 72 -5.05 -3.71 -10.36
CA THR A 72 -6.00 -4.52 -11.14
C THR A 72 -6.89 -3.62 -11.98
N LEU A 73 -7.51 -2.61 -11.38
CA LEU A 73 -8.38 -1.67 -12.11
C LEU A 73 -7.62 -0.90 -13.20
N LEU A 74 -6.40 -0.44 -12.91
CA LEU A 74 -5.53 0.21 -13.92
C LEU A 74 -5.21 -0.73 -15.09
N SER A 75 -5.01 -2.02 -14.81
CA SER A 75 -4.74 -3.01 -15.85
C SER A 75 -5.94 -3.30 -16.76
N GLU A 76 -7.18 -3.14 -16.26
CA GLU A 76 -8.39 -3.25 -17.07
C GLU A 76 -8.47 -2.16 -18.15
N ASP A 77 -7.91 -0.98 -17.85
CA ASP A 77 -7.76 0.14 -18.79
C ASP A 77 -6.44 0.07 -19.59
N GLY A 78 -5.68 -1.03 -19.48
CA GLY A 78 -4.43 -1.27 -20.21
C GLY A 78 -3.20 -0.53 -19.67
N ILE A 79 -3.28 0.00 -18.45
CA ILE A 79 -2.18 0.74 -17.80
C ILE A 79 -1.36 -0.23 -16.94
N TYR A 80 -0.10 -0.44 -17.33
CA TYR A 80 0.84 -1.28 -16.59
C TYR A 80 2.00 -0.43 -16.05
N MET A 81 2.32 -0.59 -14.76
CA MET A 81 3.33 0.25 -14.09
C MET A 81 4.75 0.06 -14.64
N ASP A 82 5.04 -1.13 -15.17
CA ASP A 82 6.33 -1.45 -15.76
C ASP A 82 6.56 -0.71 -17.09
N ASN A 83 5.49 -0.24 -17.74
CA ASN A 83 5.58 0.58 -18.97
C ASN A 83 5.80 2.07 -18.68
N LEU A 84 5.64 2.49 -17.42
CA LEU A 84 5.83 3.88 -17.01
C LEU A 84 7.31 4.12 -16.69
N GLY A 85 7.87 5.20 -17.23
CA GLY A 85 9.21 5.70 -16.89
C GLY A 85 9.13 6.90 -15.96
N PRO A 86 8.98 6.71 -14.63
CA PRO A 86 8.89 7.81 -13.70
C PRO A 86 10.25 8.52 -13.54
N ASP A 87 10.22 9.85 -13.42
CA ASP A 87 11.37 10.62 -12.95
C ASP A 87 11.66 10.31 -11.48
N ARG A 88 12.93 10.01 -11.19
CA ARG A 88 13.37 9.66 -9.84
C ARG A 88 13.41 10.89 -8.94
N ALA A 89 12.48 10.95 -8.00
CA ALA A 89 12.55 11.89 -6.91
C ALA A 89 13.70 11.53 -5.96
N ARG A 90 14.34 12.55 -5.40
CA ARG A 90 15.37 12.34 -4.37
C ARG A 90 14.73 11.82 -3.08
N PRO A 91 15.43 10.99 -2.27
CA PRO A 91 14.92 10.50 -0.98
C PRO A 91 14.46 11.63 -0.05
N GLU A 92 15.13 12.79 -0.07
CA GLU A 92 14.73 13.97 0.71
C GLU A 92 13.29 14.44 0.43
N VAL A 93 12.82 14.35 -0.82
CA VAL A 93 11.45 14.77 -1.19
C VAL A 93 10.42 13.77 -0.65
N TRP A 94 10.77 12.48 -0.69
CA TRP A 94 9.95 11.44 -0.08
C TRP A 94 9.82 11.64 1.44
N ARG A 95 10.92 11.95 2.13
CA ARG A 95 10.89 12.27 3.56
C ARG A 95 10.01 13.49 3.86
N GLN A 96 10.12 14.55 3.06
CA GLN A 96 9.25 15.73 3.21
C GLN A 96 7.77 15.35 3.11
N PHE A 97 7.41 14.49 2.16
CA PHE A 97 6.05 13.97 2.02
C PHE A 97 5.57 13.17 3.23
N ALA A 98 6.41 12.29 3.79
CA ALA A 98 6.12 11.57 5.04
C ALA A 98 5.90 12.52 6.22
N HIS A 99 6.59 13.66 6.25
CA HIS A 99 6.38 14.71 7.26
C HIS A 99 5.22 15.67 6.94
N GLY A 100 4.36 15.33 5.98
CA GLY A 100 3.15 16.10 5.68
C GLY A 100 3.34 17.27 4.73
N ALA A 101 4.49 17.40 4.04
CA ALA A 101 4.63 18.38 2.98
C ALA A 101 3.67 18.05 1.81
N ARG A 102 3.07 19.08 1.21
CA ARG A 102 2.05 18.96 0.14
C ARG A 102 2.25 20.04 -0.93
N GLY A 103 1.60 19.87 -2.08
CA GLY A 103 1.64 20.78 -3.23
C GLY A 103 3.04 20.87 -3.86
N GLY A 104 3.40 22.05 -4.38
CA GLY A 104 4.64 22.29 -5.12
C GLY A 104 5.95 21.82 -4.44
N SER A 105 5.99 21.74 -3.11
CA SER A 105 7.15 21.24 -2.35
C SER A 105 7.49 19.77 -2.64
N ILE A 106 6.47 18.97 -2.98
CA ILE A 106 6.58 17.55 -3.28
C ILE A 106 6.25 17.25 -4.74
N ALA A 107 6.19 18.26 -5.62
CA ALA A 107 5.82 18.10 -7.02
C ALA A 107 6.71 17.08 -7.76
N ALA A 108 7.98 16.98 -7.34
CA ALA A 108 8.94 16.00 -7.85
C ALA A 108 8.56 14.54 -7.55
N LEU A 109 7.69 14.25 -6.58
CA LEU A 109 7.19 12.89 -6.34
C LEU A 109 6.28 12.40 -7.45
N GLY A 110 5.56 13.29 -8.11
CA GLY A 110 4.69 12.95 -9.24
C GLY A 110 5.47 12.67 -10.52
N GLY A 111 6.50 11.81 -10.48
CA GLY A 111 7.45 11.57 -11.57
C GLY A 111 6.84 10.88 -12.80
N VAL A 112 5.61 10.38 -12.72
CA VAL A 112 4.89 9.84 -13.88
C VAL A 112 4.31 10.98 -14.72
N HIS A 113 4.86 11.17 -15.92
CA HIS A 113 4.48 12.23 -16.86
C HIS A 113 3.72 11.73 -18.10
N ASP A 114 3.37 10.45 -18.15
CA ASP A 114 2.65 9.85 -19.27
C ASP A 114 1.25 10.47 -19.41
N ARG A 115 1.04 11.24 -20.49
CA ARG A 115 -0.18 12.03 -20.70
C ARG A 115 -1.39 11.16 -20.97
N ASP A 116 -1.20 10.04 -21.68
CA ASP A 116 -2.29 9.15 -22.06
C ASP A 116 -2.78 8.38 -20.82
N ALA A 117 -1.85 7.83 -20.04
CA ALA A 117 -2.18 7.18 -18.76
C ALA A 117 -2.87 8.16 -17.80
N LEU A 118 -2.36 9.39 -17.67
CA LEU A 118 -2.99 10.41 -16.81
C LEU A 118 -4.39 10.78 -17.27
N ALA A 119 -4.62 10.90 -18.58
CA ALA A 119 -5.94 11.21 -19.13
C ALA A 119 -6.94 10.08 -18.87
N ILE A 120 -6.54 8.82 -19.07
CA ILE A 120 -7.37 7.65 -18.80
C ILE A 120 -7.73 7.58 -17.31
N VAL A 121 -6.74 7.72 -16.41
CA VAL A 121 -6.98 7.68 -14.95
C VAL A 121 -7.87 8.85 -14.51
N ALA A 122 -7.65 10.06 -15.01
CA ALA A 122 -8.47 11.22 -14.67
C ALA A 122 -9.93 11.08 -15.13
N GLU A 123 -10.14 10.51 -16.32
CA GLU A 123 -11.49 10.19 -16.81
C GLU A 123 -12.13 9.10 -15.94
N ARG A 124 -11.39 8.05 -15.61
CA ARG A 124 -11.87 6.96 -14.75
C ARG A 124 -12.26 7.46 -13.37
N LEU A 125 -11.45 8.33 -12.76
CA LEU A 125 -11.78 8.99 -11.49
C LEU A 125 -13.10 9.77 -11.55
N ARG A 126 -13.47 10.34 -12.71
CA ARG A 126 -14.75 11.05 -12.88
C ARG A 126 -15.92 10.12 -13.18
N ALA A 127 -15.72 9.14 -14.05
CA ALA A 127 -16.77 8.27 -14.56
C ALA A 127 -17.14 7.13 -13.61
N ASP A 128 -16.16 6.60 -12.86
CA ASP A 128 -16.30 5.37 -12.09
C ASP A 128 -16.16 5.64 -10.57
N PRO A 129 -17.27 5.59 -9.80
CA PRO A 129 -17.23 5.81 -8.36
C PRO A 129 -16.48 4.70 -7.61
N VAL A 130 -16.44 3.46 -8.13
CA VAL A 130 -15.71 2.34 -7.52
C VAL A 130 -14.22 2.58 -7.65
N PHE A 131 -13.75 2.93 -8.84
CA PHE A 131 -12.35 3.31 -9.06
C PHE A 131 -11.94 4.51 -8.19
N ARG A 132 -12.80 5.53 -8.11
CA ARG A 132 -12.55 6.70 -7.27
C ARG A 132 -12.38 6.33 -5.79
N ASP A 133 -13.25 5.48 -5.25
CA ASP A 133 -13.15 5.04 -3.86
C ASP A 133 -11.89 4.19 -3.62
N ALA A 134 -11.60 3.25 -4.52
CA ALA A 134 -10.39 2.43 -4.46
C ALA A 134 -9.12 3.28 -4.52
N ALA A 135 -9.05 4.27 -5.41
CA ALA A 135 -7.93 5.20 -5.53
C ALA A 135 -7.72 6.00 -4.24
N HIS A 136 -8.77 6.61 -3.67
CA HIS A 136 -8.64 7.35 -2.41
C HIS A 136 -8.34 6.45 -1.21
N HIS A 137 -8.88 5.23 -1.19
CA HIS A 137 -8.54 4.25 -0.17
C HIS A 137 -7.05 3.88 -0.23
N PHE A 138 -6.55 3.56 -1.43
CA PHE A 138 -5.15 3.26 -1.70
C PHE A 138 -4.22 4.40 -1.30
N LEU A 139 -4.48 5.64 -1.73
CA LEU A 139 -3.66 6.80 -1.37
C LEU A 139 -3.53 6.95 0.16
N ARG A 140 -4.63 6.77 0.91
CA ARG A 140 -4.60 6.83 2.39
C ARG A 140 -3.79 5.69 3.02
N GLN A 141 -3.94 4.46 2.52
CA GLN A 141 -3.15 3.34 3.02
C GLN A 141 -1.66 3.50 2.70
N PHE A 142 -1.35 4.04 1.52
CA PHE A 142 0.02 4.32 1.11
C PHE A 142 0.67 5.38 2.00
N ASP A 143 0.01 6.52 2.25
CA ASP A 143 0.50 7.57 3.16
C ASP A 143 0.85 6.98 4.54
N THR A 144 -0.05 6.14 5.08
CA THR A 144 0.12 5.54 6.41
C THR A 144 1.29 4.54 6.45
N ALA A 145 1.40 3.69 5.43
CA ALA A 145 2.48 2.71 5.33
C ALA A 145 3.84 3.38 5.10
N PHE A 146 3.88 4.41 4.24
CA PHE A 146 5.11 5.12 3.93
C PHE A 146 5.62 5.95 5.12
N GLU A 147 4.73 6.61 5.88
CA GLU A 147 5.10 7.32 7.10
C GLU A 147 5.72 6.39 8.15
N ALA A 148 5.17 5.17 8.31
CA ALA A 148 5.74 4.18 9.21
C ALA A 148 7.13 3.72 8.74
N PHE A 149 7.26 3.42 7.44
CA PHE A 149 8.51 2.96 6.84
C PHE A 149 9.63 4.01 6.86
N GLU A 150 9.33 5.28 6.56
CA GLU A 150 10.32 6.35 6.44
C GLU A 150 11.15 6.56 7.71
N ARG A 151 10.54 6.35 8.89
CA ARG A 151 11.16 6.53 10.20
C ARG A 151 12.35 5.61 10.43
N GLU A 152 12.32 4.43 9.83
CA GLU A 152 13.34 3.38 10.02
C GLU A 152 14.14 3.13 8.72
N ALA A 153 13.69 3.66 7.59
CA ALA A 153 14.31 3.46 6.30
C ALA A 153 15.55 4.34 6.07
N SER A 154 16.59 3.71 5.54
CA SER A 154 17.73 4.39 4.92
C SER A 154 17.36 5.02 3.58
N ASP A 155 18.18 5.96 3.11
CA ASP A 155 17.97 6.60 1.81
C ASP A 155 18.01 5.61 0.63
N GLN A 156 18.80 4.54 0.76
CA GLN A 156 18.84 3.46 -0.23
C GLN A 156 17.52 2.69 -0.27
N GLN A 157 16.93 2.41 0.89
CA GLN A 157 15.64 1.72 0.99
C GLN A 157 14.50 2.61 0.48
N ILE A 158 14.52 3.91 0.75
CA ILE A 158 13.56 4.87 0.17
C ILE A 158 13.69 4.91 -1.36
N ALA A 159 14.92 4.95 -1.88
CA ALA A 159 15.14 4.90 -3.33
C ALA A 159 14.61 3.59 -3.95
N ALA A 160 14.84 2.45 -3.30
CA ALA A 160 14.32 1.16 -3.76
C ALA A 160 12.78 1.09 -3.68
N PHE A 161 12.19 1.62 -2.62
CA PHE A 161 10.73 1.73 -2.46
C PHE A 161 10.10 2.55 -3.59
N ALA A 162 10.72 3.68 -3.95
CA ALA A 162 10.23 4.58 -5.00
C ALA A 162 10.15 3.93 -6.39
N GLU A 163 10.92 2.86 -6.63
CA GLU A 163 10.94 2.14 -7.91
C GLU A 163 9.83 1.09 -8.01
N THR A 164 9.16 0.75 -6.91
CA THR A 164 8.15 -0.32 -6.86
C THR A 164 6.93 -0.02 -7.71
N ARG A 165 6.26 -1.06 -8.23
CA ARG A 165 4.97 -0.88 -8.93
C ARG A 165 3.93 -0.16 -8.08
N THR A 166 3.89 -0.40 -6.77
CA THR A 166 3.01 0.33 -5.86
C THR A 166 3.34 1.82 -5.79
N ALA A 167 4.62 2.19 -5.68
CA ALA A 167 5.03 3.59 -5.70
C ALA A 167 4.68 4.27 -7.04
N ARG A 168 4.89 3.60 -8.17
CA ARG A 168 4.50 4.12 -9.49
C ARG A 168 2.99 4.35 -9.61
N ALA A 169 2.18 3.43 -9.10
CA ALA A 169 0.74 3.58 -9.04
C ALA A 169 0.33 4.78 -8.17
N PHE A 170 1.01 4.99 -7.04
CA PHE A 170 0.83 6.17 -6.21
C PHE A 170 1.17 7.46 -6.96
N MET A 171 2.31 7.52 -7.66
CA MET A 171 2.68 8.70 -8.45
C MET A 171 1.65 9.03 -9.53
N LEU A 172 1.20 8.02 -10.29
CA LEU A 172 0.19 8.19 -11.33
C LEU A 172 -1.14 8.66 -10.75
N THR A 173 -1.64 7.95 -9.73
CA THR A 173 -2.96 8.20 -9.13
C THR A 173 -2.97 9.53 -8.37
N GLY A 174 -1.93 9.79 -7.57
CA GLY A 174 -1.73 11.03 -6.84
C GLY A 174 -1.69 12.25 -7.77
N ARG A 175 -1.02 12.13 -8.91
CA ARG A 175 -0.99 13.18 -9.92
C ARG A 175 -2.36 13.38 -10.58
N ALA A 176 -3.07 12.30 -10.92
CA ALA A 176 -4.39 12.38 -11.52
C ALA A 176 -5.46 13.02 -10.60
N VAL A 177 -5.33 12.86 -9.27
CA VAL A 177 -6.20 13.54 -8.29
C VAL A 177 -5.74 14.96 -7.91
N GLY A 178 -4.59 15.43 -8.44
CA GLY A 178 -4.04 16.76 -8.14
C GLY A 178 -3.33 16.89 -6.78
N MET A 179 -2.79 15.80 -6.23
CA MET A 179 -2.08 15.81 -4.93
C MET A 179 -0.78 16.64 -4.94
N PHE A 180 -0.17 16.78 -6.11
CA PHE A 180 1.17 17.37 -6.29
C PHE A 180 1.14 18.78 -6.89
N ASP A 181 -0.05 19.32 -7.16
CA ASP A 181 -0.25 20.66 -7.73
C ASP A 181 -0.29 21.75 -6.63
#